data_AF-A0A536Z7Z7-F1
#
_entry.id   AF-A0A536Z7Z7-F1
#
_cell.length_a   1.000
_cell.length_b   1.000
_cell.length_c   1.000
_cell.angle_alpha   90.00
_cell.angle_beta   90.00
_cell.angle_gamma   90.00
#
_symmetry.space_group_name_H-M   'P 1'
#
loop_
_entity.id
_entity.type
_entity.pdbx_description
1 polymer ?
#
loop_
_entity_poly.entity_id
_entity_poly.type
_entity_poly.pdbx_seq_one_letter_code
_entity_poly.pdbx_strand_id
1 'polypeptide(L)' 'RDNVRGGLAYLRWLLSYYRGEVALAAAAYNAGEGVVDRYRGIPPYPETRNYVQRVLALFGEEHHPYDAGLAAPPPFVVPR' A
#
# COMPACT_ATOMS: atom_id res chain seq x y z
N ARG A 1 14.06 -4.83 -18.92
CA ARG A 1 12.85 -5.66 -18.64
C ARG A 1 12.59 -5.73 -17.13
N ASP A 2 13.29 -4.91 -16.34
CA ASP A 2 13.44 -5.04 -14.89
C ASP A 2 12.44 -4.19 -14.10
N ASN A 3 11.83 -3.19 -14.76
CA ASN A 3 10.84 -2.30 -14.14
C ASN A 3 9.61 -3.04 -13.58
N VAL A 4 9.14 -4.10 -14.26
CA VAL A 4 7.97 -4.87 -13.78
C VAL A 4 8.33 -5.72 -12.56
N ARG A 5 9.52 -6.34 -12.55
CA ARG A 5 10.00 -7.14 -11.42
C ARG A 5 10.23 -6.26 -10.19
N GLY A 6 10.86 -5.10 -10.37
CA GLY A 6 11.05 -4.12 -9.30
C GLY A 6 9.72 -3.61 -8.75
N GLY A 7 8.78 -3.23 -9.61
CA GLY A 7 7.45 -2.78 -9.20
C GLY A 7 6.68 -3.85 -8.42
N LEU A 8 6.71 -5.11 -8.87
CA LEU A 8 6.05 -6.21 -8.16
C LEU A 8 6.71 -6.52 -6.81
N ALA A 9 8.05 -6.47 -6.74
CA ALA A 9 8.76 -6.67 -5.49
C ALA A 9 8.45 -5.57 -4.47
N TYR A 10 8.38 -4.32 -4.92
CA TYR A 10 8.01 -3.19 -4.08
C TYR A 10 6.55 -3.26 -3.62
N LEU A 11 5.61 -3.60 -4.51
CA LEU A 11 4.21 -3.83 -4.13
C LEU A 11 4.07 -4.94 -3.09
N ARG A 12 4.78 -6.06 -3.26
CA ARG A 12 4.81 -7.15 -2.27
C ARG A 12 5.36 -6.68 -0.91
N TRP A 13 6.39 -5.83 -0.92
CA TRP A 13 6.92 -5.22 0.30
C TRP A 13 5.89 -4.29 0.95
N LEU A 14 5.21 -3.42 0.19
CA LEU A 14 4.16 -2.53 0.70
C LEU A 14 2.99 -3.29 1.32
N LEU A 15 2.56 -4.40 0.71
CA LEU A 15 1.52 -5.26 1.27
C LEU A 15 1.95 -5.87 2.61
N SER A 16 3.22 -6.25 2.75
CA SER A 16 3.76 -6.68 4.05
C SER A 16 3.81 -5.54 5.08
N TYR A 17 4.28 -4.37 4.63
CA TYR A 17 4.47 -3.17 5.45
C TYR A 17 3.15 -2.65 6.02
N TYR A 18 2.11 -2.56 5.19
CA TYR A 18 0.77 -2.12 5.59
C TYR A 18 -0.15 -3.25 6.04
N ARG A 19 0.40 -4.42 6.39
CA ARG A 19 -0.35 -5.58 6.89
C ARG A 19 -1.58 -5.92 6.04
N GLY A 20 -1.39 -5.95 4.72
CA GLY A 20 -2.42 -6.35 3.77
C GLY A 20 -3.47 -5.28 3.47
N GLU A 21 -3.46 -4.12 4.14
CA GLU A 21 -4.42 -3.03 3.89
C GLU A 21 -4.20 -2.44 2.49
N VAL A 22 -5.04 -2.86 1.54
CA VAL A 22 -4.90 -2.58 0.11
C VAL A 22 -4.92 -1.08 -0.16
N ALA A 23 -5.78 -0.35 0.55
CA ALA A 23 -5.90 1.09 0.39
C ALA A 23 -4.59 1.83 0.75
N LEU A 24 -3.90 1.41 1.81
CA LEU A 24 -2.64 2.00 2.23
C LEU A 24 -1.50 1.60 1.29
N ALA A 25 -1.42 0.33 0.90
CA ALA A 25 -0.43 -0.14 -0.06
C ALA A 25 -0.58 0.56 -1.43
N ALA A 26 -1.82 0.74 -1.92
CA ALA A 26 -2.09 1.46 -3.16
C ALA A 26 -1.71 2.95 -3.06
N ALA A 27 -2.05 3.60 -1.93
CA ALA A 27 -1.65 4.98 -1.68
C ALA A 27 -0.13 5.14 -1.67
N ALA A 28 0.58 4.24 -1.01
CA ALA A 28 2.04 4.26 -0.92
C ALA A 28 2.71 3.93 -2.26
N TYR A 29 2.16 3.03 -3.05
CA TYR A 29 2.67 2.75 -4.40
C TYR A 29 2.59 3.98 -5.31
N ASN A 30 1.57 4.83 -5.13
CA ASN A 30 1.39 6.05 -5.91
C ASN A 30 2.18 7.26 -5.36
N ALA A 31 2.14 7.48 -4.04
CA ALA A 31 2.66 8.70 -3.41
C ALA A 31 3.95 8.49 -2.59
N GLY A 32 4.40 7.25 -2.42
CA GLY A 32 5.48 6.83 -1.53
C GLY A 32 4.99 6.52 -0.11
N GLU A 33 5.56 5.48 0.50
CA GLU A 33 5.23 5.04 1.86
C GLU A 33 5.52 6.13 2.91
N GLY A 34 6.62 6.88 2.76
CA GLY A 34 6.96 7.96 3.68
C GLY A 34 5.92 9.08 3.74
N VAL A 35 5.17 9.30 2.66
CA VAL A 35 4.05 10.25 2.64
C VAL A 35 2.87 9.67 3.42
N VAL A 36 2.48 8.43 3.12
CA VAL A 36 1.39 7.74 3.80
C VAL A 36 1.65 7.64 5.31
N ASP A 37 2.90 7.37 5.69
CA ASP A 37 3.32 7.27 7.08
C ASP A 37 3.23 8.61 7.81
N ARG A 38 3.63 9.71 7.14
CA ARG A 38 3.50 11.07 7.68
C ARG A 38 2.04 11.45 7.92
N TYR A 39 1.15 11.09 7.00
CA TYR A 39 -0.29 11.33 7.13
C TYR A 39 -1.00 10.29 7.99
N ARG A 40 -0.33 9.19 8.35
CA ARG A 40 -0.92 8.02 9.03
C ARG A 40 -2.15 7.50 8.29
N GLY A 41 -2.09 7.50 6.96
CA GLY A 41 -3.22 7.20 6.09
C GLY A 41 -3.08 7.78 4.69
N ILE A 42 -4.16 7.73 3.91
CA ILE A 42 -4.18 8.22 2.54
C ILE A 42 -4.01 9.75 2.54
N PRO A 43 -2.98 10.32 1.87
CA PRO A 43 -2.77 11.75 1.85
C PRO A 43 -3.93 12.49 1.16
N PRO A 44 -4.14 13.79 1.45
CA PRO A 44 -5.17 14.61 0.82
C PRO A 44 -4.84 15.02 -0.63
N TYR A 45 -4.16 14.16 -1.38
CA TYR A 45 -3.82 14.38 -2.78
C TYR A 45 -4.93 13.81 -3.66
N PRO A 46 -5.60 14.63 -4.49
CA PRO A 46 -6.69 14.17 -5.34
C PRO A 46 -6.28 13.00 -6.24
N GLU A 47 -5.06 13.04 -6.79
CA GLU A 47 -4.50 11.96 -7.61
C GLU A 47 -4.41 10.64 -6.84
N THR A 48 -3.81 10.65 -5.65
CA THR A 48 -3.64 9.46 -4.82
C THR A 48 -4.98 8.89 -4.37
N ARG A 49 -5.94 9.74 -3.96
CA ARG A 49 -7.29 9.30 -3.61
C ARG A 49 -7.98 8.62 -4.78
N ASN A 50 -7.90 9.22 -5.98
CA ASN A 50 -8.47 8.63 -7.19
C ASN A 50 -7.80 7.31 -7.57
N TYR A 51 -6.48 7.22 -7.39
CA TYR A 51 -5.72 5.98 -7.62
C TYR A 51 -6.19 4.86 -6.69
N VAL A 52 -6.29 5.12 -5.39
CA VAL A 52 -6.79 4.17 -4.39
C VAL A 52 -8.20 3.68 -4.74
N GLN A 53 -9.11 4.60 -5.08
CA GLN A 53 -10.48 4.25 -5.45
C GLN A 53 -10.54 3.31 -6.66
N ARG A 54 -9.70 3.56 -7.68
CA ARG A 54 -9.61 2.66 -8.85
C ARG A 54 -9.07 1.28 -8.49
N VAL A 55 -8.03 1.22 -7.65
CA VAL A 55 -7.45 -0.07 -7.23
C VAL A 55 -8.46 -0.88 -6.42
N LEU A 56 -9.16 -0.27 -5.47
CA LEU A 56 -10.17 -0.97 -4.67
C LEU A 56 -11.34 -1.45 -5.54
N ALA A 57 -11.80 -0.63 -6.50
CA ALA A 57 -12.85 -1.03 -7.43
C ALA A 57 -12.43 -2.20 -8.35
N LEU A 58 -11.16 -2.28 -8.72
CA LEU A 58 -10.64 -3.36 -9.57
C LEU A 58 -10.33 -4.65 -8.79
N PHE A 59 -9.78 -4.52 -7.57
CA PHE A 59 -9.34 -5.66 -6.77
C PHE A 59 -10.51 -6.31 -6.01
N GLY A 60 -11.46 -5.51 -5.51
CA GLY A 60 -12.69 -6.00 -4.89
C GLY A 60 -12.58 -6.43 -3.43
N GLU A 61 -11.38 -6.48 -2.86
CA GLU A 61 -11.15 -6.77 -1.44
C GLU A 61 -10.37 -5.63 -0.77
N GLU A 62 -10.66 -5.37 0.50
CA GLU A 62 -9.93 -4.34 1.27
C GLU A 62 -8.58 -4.85 1.78
N HIS A 63 -8.44 -6.17 1.89
CA HIS A 63 -7.30 -6.83 2.49
C HIS A 63 -6.73 -7.89 1.56
N HIS A 64 -5.43 -7.86 1.33
CA HIS A 64 -4.72 -8.85 0.51
C HIS A 64 -3.85 -9.75 1.40
N PRO A 65 -3.80 -11.08 1.17
CA PRO A 65 -2.87 -11.96 1.88
C PRO A 65 -1.41 -11.50 1.76
N TYR A 66 -0.67 -11.40 2.85
CA TYR A 66 0.69 -10.88 2.83
C TYR A 66 1.64 -11.76 3.62
N ASP A 67 2.93 -11.63 3.32
CA ASP A 67 4.01 -12.29 4.06
C ASP A 67 4.50 -11.33 5.16
N ALA A 68 4.14 -11.60 6.42
CA ALA A 68 4.45 -10.74 7.55
C ALA A 68 5.95 -10.61 7.88
N GLY A 69 6.79 -11.51 7.33
CA GLY A 69 8.23 -11.54 7.58
C GLY A 69 9.06 -10.60 6.70
N LEU A 70 8.46 -9.97 5.68
CA LEU A 70 9.20 -9.11 4.74
C LEU A 70 9.40 -7.68 5.24
N ALA A 71 8.49 -7.17 6.08
CA ALA A 71 8.53 -5.81 6.55
C ALA A 71 7.91 -5.69 7.96
N ALA A 72 8.54 -4.89 8.80
CA ALA A 72 7.94 -4.43 10.05
C ALA A 72 6.91 -3.33 9.73
N PRO A 73 5.72 -3.34 10.34
CA PRO A 73 4.67 -2.40 10.01
C PRO A 73 4.95 -1.02 10.64
N PRO A 74 4.42 0.06 10.06
CA PRO A 74 4.47 1.35 10.72
C PRO A 74 3.58 1.34 11.98
N PRO A 75 3.89 2.17 12.99
CA PRO A 75 3.28 2.08 14.32
C PRO A 75 1.78 2.40 14.36
N PHE A 76 1.22 2.98 13.29
CA PHE A 76 -0.20 3.30 13.19
C PHE A 76 -1.04 2.20 12.52
N VAL A 77 -0.40 1.17 11.97
CA VAL A 77 -1.08 0.02 11.37
C VAL A 77 -1.16 -1.08 12.41
N VAL A 78 -2.38 -1.36 12.87
CA VAL A 78 -2.66 -2.47 13.77
C VAL A 78 -3.11 -3.66 12.91
N PRO A 79 -2.54 -4.87 13.11
CA PRO A 79 -3.05 -6.07 12.45
C PRO A 79 -4.53 -6.28 12.81
N ARG A 80 -5.36 -6.60 11.82
CA ARG A 80 -6.73 -7.07 12.06
C ARG A 80 -6.74 -8.45 12.73
#